data_AF-A0A7X1L353-F1
#
_entry.id   AF-A0A7X1L353-F1
#
_cell.length_a   1.000
_cell.length_b   1.000
_cell.length_c   1.000
_cell.angle_alpha   90.00
_cell.angle_beta   90.00
_cell.angle_gamma   90.00
#
_symmetry.space_group_name_H-M   'P 1'
#
loop_
_entity.id
_entity.type
_entity.pdbx_description
1 polymer ?
#
loop_
_entity_poly.entity_id
_entity_poly.type
_entity_poly.pdbx_seq_one_letter_code
_entity_poly.pdbx_strand_id
1 'polypeptide(L)'
;MKIHWVVLIVLCLVCSCSTCEIREHYTGSTEQRLISLSINKLMTMLPEKDFSILRGEKVLLRCYFLELTALFEYAQKRLKMELMDNYQCQMVESSDDANLILHVFFTSLGTDIDKFGITTPDLVLPVMGGISSMDLIALSMFHGITELYYYVLDSDHQVLVKGKRIKSVTRNDSLSLPFITIPINTVN
;
A
#
# COMPACT_ATOMS: atom_id res chain seq x y z
N MET A 1 24.98 39.60 -20.46
CA MET A 1 25.17 38.14 -20.29
C MET A 1 24.92 37.60 -18.87
N LYS A 2 25.16 38.35 -17.77
CA LYS A 2 24.97 37.82 -16.39
C LYS A 2 23.51 37.63 -15.97
N ILE A 3 22.59 38.47 -16.44
CA ILE A 3 21.16 38.43 -16.06
C ILE A 3 20.42 37.18 -16.58
N HIS A 4 20.75 36.69 -17.78
CA HIS A 4 20.10 35.49 -18.31
C HIS A 4 20.41 34.23 -17.49
N TRP A 5 21.63 34.10 -16.97
CA TRP A 5 22.00 32.99 -16.09
C TRP A 5 21.30 33.06 -14.73
N VAL A 6 21.13 34.27 -14.17
CA VAL A 6 20.39 34.45 -12.92
C VAL A 6 18.92 34.10 -13.12
N VAL A 7 18.29 34.52 -14.22
CA VAL A 7 16.88 34.17 -14.53
C VAL A 7 16.73 32.66 -14.74
N LEU A 8 17.66 32.01 -15.44
CA LEU A 8 17.63 30.55 -15.65
C LEU A 8 17.80 29.78 -14.33
N ILE A 9 18.72 30.20 -13.46
CA ILE A 9 18.94 29.59 -12.15
C ILE A 9 17.72 29.78 -11.24
N VAL A 10 17.11 30.97 -11.24
CA VAL A 10 15.88 31.22 -10.49
C VAL A 10 14.72 30.38 -11.03
N LEU A 11 14.56 30.23 -12.35
CA LEU A 11 13.55 29.34 -12.93
C LEU A 11 13.78 27.87 -12.51
N CYS A 12 15.02 27.38 -12.55
CA CYS A 12 15.34 26.02 -12.11
C CYS A 12 15.07 25.80 -10.62
N LEU A 13 15.25 26.81 -9.77
CA LEU A 13 15.00 26.72 -8.33
C LEU A 13 13.51 26.71 -7.98
N VAL A 14 12.65 27.36 -8.77
CA VAL A 14 11.19 27.42 -8.51
C VAL A 14 10.46 26.18 -9.05
N CYS A 15 11.06 25.42 -9.97
CA CYS A 15 10.47 24.22 -10.59
C CYS A 15 10.66 22.91 -9.79
N SER A 16 11.06 22.93 -8.51
CA SER A 16 11.33 21.69 -7.76
C SER A 16 10.84 21.71 -6.30
N CYS A 17 9.69 22.32 -6.02
CA CYS A 17 8.95 22.04 -4.80
C CYS A 17 7.95 20.90 -5.05
N SER A 18 8.40 19.65 -4.90
CA SER A 18 7.47 18.56 -4.65
C SER A 18 6.95 18.73 -3.23
N THR A 19 5.66 19.08 -3.08
CA THR A 19 4.98 18.99 -1.79
C THR A 19 4.54 17.55 -1.59
N CYS A 20 5.32 16.80 -0.83
CA CYS A 20 4.86 15.55 -0.24
C CYS A 20 3.89 15.93 0.89
N GLU A 21 2.58 15.88 0.60
CA GLU A 21 1.55 16.13 1.61
C GLU A 21 1.25 14.81 2.32
N ILE A 22 1.74 14.68 3.55
CA ILE A 22 1.38 13.57 4.43
C ILE A 22 -0.01 13.90 5.00
N ARG A 23 -1.08 13.39 4.39
CA ARG A 23 -2.42 13.50 4.98
C ARG A 23 -2.61 12.41 6.02
N GLU A 24 -2.85 12.82 7.25
CA GLU A 24 -3.28 11.93 8.32
C GLU A 24 -4.69 11.40 7.99
N HIS A 25 -4.81 10.07 7.91
CA HIS A 25 -6.03 9.27 7.84
C HIS A 25 -6.56 8.83 6.46
N TYR A 26 -6.71 7.49 6.36
CA TYR A 26 -7.39 6.66 5.35
C TYR A 26 -8.88 6.99 5.12
N THR A 27 -9.20 8.26 4.90
CA THR A 27 -10.57 8.77 4.87
C THR A 27 -11.20 8.68 3.49
N GLY A 28 -10.40 8.54 2.43
CA GLY A 28 -10.89 8.44 1.06
C GLY A 28 -11.30 7.02 0.66
N SER A 29 -12.45 6.88 0.00
CA SER A 29 -12.87 5.59 -0.60
C SER A 29 -11.86 5.05 -1.61
N THR A 30 -11.13 5.93 -2.29
CA THR A 30 -10.04 5.58 -3.22
C THR A 30 -8.88 4.90 -2.49
N GLU A 31 -8.41 5.45 -1.37
CA GLU A 31 -7.31 4.91 -0.57
C GLU A 31 -7.68 3.53 -0.03
N GLN A 32 -8.89 3.42 0.53
CA GLN A 32 -9.45 2.17 1.04
C GLN A 32 -9.55 1.11 -0.06
N ARG A 33 -9.99 1.50 -1.27
CA ARG A 33 -10.05 0.61 -2.43
C ARG A 33 -8.66 0.15 -2.87
N LEU A 34 -7.70 1.06 -2.96
CA LEU A 34 -6.33 0.76 -3.40
C LEU A 34 -5.65 -0.25 -2.47
N ILE A 35 -5.73 -0.02 -1.16
CA ILE A 35 -5.09 -0.91 -0.21
C ILE A 35 -5.80 -2.27 -0.13
N SER A 36 -7.14 -2.29 -0.19
CA SER A 36 -7.89 -3.55 -0.21
C SER A 36 -7.54 -4.40 -1.44
N LEU A 37 -7.43 -3.76 -2.62
CA LEU A 37 -7.00 -4.43 -3.84
C LEU A 37 -5.55 -4.89 -3.78
N SER A 38 -4.66 -4.09 -3.19
CA SER A 38 -3.26 -4.49 -2.96
C SER A 38 -3.17 -5.73 -2.07
N ILE A 39 -3.92 -5.78 -0.97
CA ILE A 39 -4.01 -6.94 -0.06
C ILE A 39 -4.55 -8.15 -0.81
N ASN A 40 -5.67 -8.02 -1.52
CA ASN A 40 -6.29 -9.12 -2.26
C ASN A 40 -5.33 -9.70 -3.30
N LYS A 41 -4.65 -8.84 -4.06
CA LYS A 41 -3.64 -9.25 -5.03
C LYS A 41 -2.43 -9.92 -4.38
N LEU A 42 -2.02 -9.47 -3.19
CA LEU A 42 -0.93 -10.15 -2.48
C LEU A 42 -1.32 -11.58 -2.10
N MET A 43 -2.56 -11.82 -1.68
CA MET A 43 -3.01 -13.17 -1.32
C MET A 43 -2.97 -14.14 -2.49
N THR A 44 -3.31 -13.68 -3.70
CA THR A 44 -3.22 -14.52 -4.91
C THR A 44 -1.79 -14.77 -5.38
N MET A 45 -0.80 -14.05 -4.81
CA MET A 45 0.62 -14.20 -5.11
C MET A 45 1.35 -15.12 -4.12
N LEU A 46 0.63 -15.74 -3.17
CA LEU A 46 1.24 -16.71 -2.26
C LEU A 46 1.82 -17.89 -3.06
N PRO A 47 3.09 -18.26 -2.86
CA PRO A 47 3.75 -19.25 -3.69
C PRO A 47 3.27 -20.66 -3.34
N GLU A 48 2.63 -21.31 -4.32
CA GLU A 48 2.07 -22.66 -4.17
C GLU A 48 3.07 -23.70 -3.66
N LYS A 49 4.33 -23.58 -4.08
CA LYS A 49 5.42 -24.46 -3.62
C LYS A 49 5.57 -24.46 -2.09
N ASP A 50 5.36 -23.31 -1.46
CA ASP A 50 5.62 -23.13 -0.04
C ASP A 50 4.35 -23.31 0.79
N PHE A 51 3.17 -23.00 0.24
CA PHE A 51 1.89 -23.08 0.95
C PHE A 51 1.16 -24.40 0.75
N SER A 52 1.52 -25.20 -0.27
CA SER A 52 0.91 -26.52 -0.50
C SER A 52 1.08 -27.49 0.68
N ILE A 53 2.13 -27.34 1.49
CA ILE A 53 2.35 -28.13 2.71
C ILE A 53 1.30 -27.88 3.80
N LEU A 54 0.59 -26.75 3.74
CA LEU A 54 -0.47 -26.40 4.69
C LEU A 54 -1.79 -27.09 4.34
N ARG A 55 -1.87 -27.74 3.18
CA ARG A 55 -3.15 -28.14 2.60
C ARG A 55 -3.84 -29.22 3.42
N GLY A 56 -5.04 -28.92 3.91
CA GLY A 56 -5.81 -29.83 4.76
C GLY A 56 -5.28 -29.99 6.19
N GLU A 57 -4.21 -29.28 6.55
CA GLU A 57 -3.58 -29.36 7.87
C GLU A 57 -4.28 -28.47 8.90
N LYS A 58 -4.07 -28.78 10.18
CA LYS A 58 -4.42 -27.88 11.29
C LYS A 58 -3.35 -26.82 11.42
N VAL A 59 -3.69 -25.57 11.11
CA VAL A 59 -2.74 -24.46 11.04
C VAL A 59 -3.05 -23.41 12.08
N LEU A 60 -2.07 -23.09 12.92
CA LEU A 60 -2.09 -21.90 13.76
C LEU A 60 -1.49 -20.72 12.99
N LEU A 61 -2.31 -19.71 12.68
CA LEU A 61 -1.85 -18.49 12.02
C LEU A 61 -1.49 -17.42 13.06
N ARG A 62 -0.27 -16.89 12.96
CA ARG A 62 0.17 -15.73 13.74
C ARG A 62 0.65 -14.64 12.81
N CYS A 63 -0.03 -13.50 12.86
CA CYS A 63 0.32 -12.34 12.06
C CYS A 63 0.95 -11.26 12.93
N TYR A 64 1.89 -10.53 12.36
CA TYR A 64 2.61 -9.45 13.02
C TYR A 64 2.65 -8.22 12.13
N PHE A 65 2.45 -7.07 12.76
CA PHE A 65 2.66 -5.75 12.18
C PHE A 65 3.08 -4.78 13.30
N LEU A 66 3.67 -3.63 12.93
CA LEU A 66 4.19 -2.67 13.90
C LEU A 66 3.07 -2.07 14.78
N GLU A 67 1.86 -1.92 14.22
CA GLU A 67 0.72 -1.32 14.91
C GLU A 67 -0.55 -2.13 14.67
N LEU A 68 -1.39 -2.27 15.69
CA LEU A 68 -2.73 -2.84 15.53
C LEU A 68 -3.66 -1.78 14.94
N THR A 69 -3.94 -1.92 13.65
CA THR A 69 -4.86 -1.05 12.91
C THR A 69 -6.01 -1.87 12.34
N ALA A 70 -7.13 -1.20 12.02
CA ALA A 70 -8.24 -1.85 11.29
C ALA A 70 -7.78 -2.47 9.96
N LEU A 71 -6.77 -1.88 9.32
CA LEU A 71 -6.17 -2.40 8.10
C LEU A 71 -5.42 -3.73 8.35
N PHE A 72 -4.67 -3.80 9.44
CA PHE A 72 -4.00 -5.03 9.86
C PHE A 72 -5.02 -6.13 10.19
N GLU A 73 -6.11 -5.83 10.89
CA GLU A 73 -7.19 -6.80 11.13
C GLU A 73 -7.84 -7.30 9.83
N TYR A 74 -8.08 -6.40 8.88
CA TYR A 74 -8.60 -6.76 7.57
C TYR A 74 -7.64 -7.69 6.81
N ALA A 75 -6.34 -7.36 6.77
CA ALA A 75 -5.33 -8.19 6.12
C ALA A 75 -5.24 -9.59 6.75
N GLN A 76 -5.30 -9.69 8.08
CA GLN A 76 -5.31 -10.96 8.80
C GLN A 76 -6.52 -11.82 8.44
N LYS A 77 -7.73 -11.23 8.46
CA LYS A 77 -8.96 -11.94 8.08
C LYS A 77 -8.90 -12.39 6.63
N ARG A 78 -8.42 -11.54 5.72
CA ARG A 78 -8.30 -11.86 4.30
C ARG A 78 -7.31 -13.00 4.04
N LEU A 79 -6.18 -13.03 4.75
CA LEU A 79 -5.22 -14.12 4.70
C LEU A 79 -5.81 -15.42 5.28
N LYS A 80 -6.49 -15.35 6.43
CA LYS A 80 -7.16 -16.51 7.03
C LYS A 80 -8.16 -17.14 6.05
N MET A 81 -8.96 -16.31 5.37
CA MET A 81 -9.87 -16.78 4.32
C MET A 81 -9.13 -17.41 3.14
N GLU A 82 -8.04 -16.82 2.67
CA GLU A 82 -7.24 -17.41 1.57
C GLU A 82 -6.72 -18.80 1.93
N LEU A 83 -6.23 -18.99 3.15
CA LEU A 83 -5.73 -20.26 3.65
C LEU A 83 -6.85 -21.31 3.76
N MET A 84 -8.03 -20.90 4.21
CA MET A 84 -9.19 -21.79 4.31
C MET A 84 -9.75 -22.16 2.94
N ASP A 85 -9.83 -21.21 2.00
CA ASP A 85 -10.49 -21.42 0.72
C ASP A 85 -9.57 -22.12 -0.29
N ASN A 86 -8.35 -21.61 -0.49
CA ASN A 86 -7.43 -22.13 -1.51
C ASN A 86 -6.55 -23.28 -1.01
N TYR A 87 -6.23 -23.28 0.28
CA TYR A 87 -5.41 -24.32 0.89
C TYR A 87 -6.20 -25.27 1.80
N GLN A 88 -7.51 -25.07 1.99
CA GLN A 88 -8.35 -25.98 2.80
C GLN A 88 -7.81 -26.19 4.23
N CYS A 89 -7.08 -25.20 4.77
CA CYS A 89 -6.50 -25.28 6.10
C CYS A 89 -7.60 -25.28 7.17
N GLN A 90 -7.42 -26.08 8.22
CA GLN A 90 -8.21 -26.02 9.44
C GLN A 90 -7.55 -25.05 10.41
N MET A 91 -8.13 -23.86 10.56
CA MET A 91 -7.55 -22.83 11.43
C MET A 91 -7.80 -23.18 12.89
N VAL A 92 -6.73 -23.29 13.68
CA VAL A 92 -6.78 -23.53 15.12
C VAL A 92 -6.23 -22.33 15.89
N GLU A 93 -6.67 -22.17 17.14
CA GLU A 93 -6.29 -21.04 17.98
C GLU A 93 -5.19 -21.41 19.01
N SER A 94 -4.99 -22.70 19.28
CA SER A 94 -3.96 -23.22 20.19
C SER A 94 -2.80 -23.85 19.43
N SER A 95 -1.60 -23.75 20.00
CA SER A 95 -0.40 -24.43 19.46
C SER A 95 -0.48 -25.95 19.63
N ASP A 96 -1.15 -26.42 20.69
CA ASP A 96 -1.23 -27.84 21.02
C ASP A 96 -2.11 -28.62 20.02
N ASP A 97 -3.04 -27.91 19.37
CA ASP A 97 -3.95 -28.48 18.38
C ASP A 97 -3.43 -28.30 16.93
N ALA A 98 -2.31 -27.61 16.76
CA ALA A 98 -1.76 -27.25 15.46
C ALA A 98 -0.72 -28.28 15.00
N ASN A 99 -0.87 -28.75 13.76
CA ASN A 99 0.15 -29.54 13.10
C ASN A 99 1.26 -28.60 12.58
N LEU A 100 0.87 -27.42 12.10
CA LEU A 100 1.79 -26.43 11.54
C LEU A 100 1.50 -25.04 12.09
N ILE A 101 2.54 -24.25 12.27
CA ILE A 101 2.45 -22.85 12.71
C ILE A 101 2.94 -21.95 11.59
N LEU A 102 2.06 -21.07 11.12
CA LEU A 102 2.37 -20.08 10.09
C LEU A 102 2.57 -18.72 10.75
N HIS A 103 3.81 -18.23 10.77
CA HIS A 103 4.14 -16.87 11.18
C HIS A 103 4.22 -15.97 9.95
N VAL A 104 3.46 -14.88 9.92
CA VAL A 104 3.41 -13.93 8.82
C VAL A 104 3.72 -12.54 9.34
N PHE A 105 4.71 -11.90 8.74
CA PHE A 105 5.17 -10.58 9.11
C PHE A 105 4.84 -9.61 8.00
N PHE A 106 3.87 -8.73 8.26
CA PHE A 106 3.61 -7.61 7.38
C PHE A 106 4.70 -6.56 7.59
N THR A 107 5.26 -6.08 6.49
CA THR A 107 6.34 -5.06 6.47
C THR A 107 5.86 -3.73 5.92
N SER A 108 4.79 -3.75 5.12
CA SER A 108 4.12 -2.56 4.64
C SER A 108 2.63 -2.85 4.52
N LEU A 109 1.81 -1.97 5.08
CA LEU A 109 0.36 -1.94 4.95
C LEU A 109 -0.08 -0.49 4.96
N GLY A 110 -0.35 0.08 3.79
CA GLY A 110 -0.79 1.47 3.72
C GLY A 110 -0.87 2.00 2.31
N THR A 111 -1.22 3.27 2.21
CA THR A 111 -1.25 4.02 0.96
C THR A 111 -0.15 5.06 0.93
N ASP A 112 0.45 5.24 -0.24
CA ASP A 112 1.39 6.31 -0.54
C ASP A 112 0.76 7.29 -1.53
N ILE A 113 1.08 8.58 -1.41
CA ILE A 113 0.54 9.65 -2.26
C ILE A 113 1.67 10.56 -2.66
N ASP A 114 1.90 10.66 -3.97
CA ASP A 114 2.87 11.56 -4.56
C ASP A 114 2.16 12.59 -5.45
N LYS A 115 2.60 13.85 -5.37
CA LYS A 115 2.18 14.91 -6.30
C LYS A 115 3.41 15.55 -6.94
N PHE A 116 3.46 15.53 -8.26
CA PHE A 116 4.52 16.15 -9.05
C PHE A 116 3.91 17.13 -10.05
N GLY A 117 4.23 18.41 -9.95
CA GLY A 117 3.64 19.38 -10.87
C GLY A 117 4.06 20.82 -10.65
N ILE A 118 3.54 21.68 -11.52
CA ILE A 118 3.58 23.11 -11.40
C ILE A 118 2.21 23.55 -10.91
N THR A 119 2.18 24.11 -9.71
CA THR A 119 0.99 24.75 -9.13
C THR A 119 1.19 26.26 -9.12
N THR A 120 0.10 27.01 -9.15
CA THR A 120 0.18 28.44 -8.89
C THR A 120 0.59 28.67 -7.44
N PRO A 121 1.37 29.73 -7.14
CA PRO A 121 1.62 30.11 -5.76
C PRO A 121 0.29 30.35 -5.03
N ASP A 122 0.31 30.07 -3.74
CA ASP A 122 -0.80 30.31 -2.82
C ASP A 122 -1.23 31.77 -2.89
N LEU A 123 -2.35 32.05 -3.57
CA LEU A 123 -2.94 33.37 -3.62
C LEU A 123 -4.05 33.46 -2.58
N VAL A 124 -3.95 34.46 -1.71
CA VAL A 124 -5.10 34.88 -0.89
C VAL A 124 -6.04 35.65 -1.81
N LEU A 125 -7.09 34.97 -2.28
CA LEU A 125 -8.14 35.61 -3.07
C LEU A 125 -9.18 36.19 -2.10
N PRO A 126 -9.29 37.53 -1.99
CA PRO A 126 -10.16 38.18 -1.00
C PRO A 126 -11.66 37.85 -1.20
N VAL A 127 -12.05 37.36 -2.38
CA VAL A 127 -13.44 36.98 -2.71
C VAL A 127 -13.79 35.56 -2.24
N MET A 128 -12.81 34.66 -2.06
CA MET A 128 -13.04 33.24 -1.77
C MET A 128 -12.72 32.85 -0.32
N GLY A 129 -12.32 33.81 0.53
CA GLY A 129 -12.18 33.61 1.98
C GLY A 129 -11.09 32.62 2.40
N GLY A 130 -10.15 32.28 1.53
CA GLY A 130 -9.11 31.29 1.80
C GLY A 130 -7.92 31.39 0.86
N ILE A 131 -6.87 30.63 1.20
CA ILE A 131 -5.70 30.41 0.35
C ILE A 131 -6.15 29.48 -0.79
N SER A 132 -5.96 29.91 -2.04
CA SER A 132 -6.31 29.11 -3.22
C SER A 132 -5.07 28.90 -4.09
N SER A 133 -4.77 27.65 -4.39
CA SER A 133 -3.78 27.24 -5.38
C SER A 133 -4.46 26.39 -6.47
N MET A 134 -3.96 26.51 -7.69
CA MET A 134 -4.49 25.82 -8.88
C MET A 134 -3.37 25.00 -9.53
N ASP A 135 -3.69 23.76 -9.91
CA ASP A 135 -2.77 22.91 -10.64
C ASP A 135 -2.69 23.37 -12.10
N LEU A 136 -1.52 23.86 -12.54
CA LEU A 136 -1.30 24.18 -13.95
C LEU A 136 -1.06 22.90 -14.75
N ILE A 137 -0.16 22.06 -14.25
CA ILE A 137 0.05 20.68 -14.71
C ILE A 137 0.55 19.91 -13.49
N ALA A 138 -0.21 18.93 -13.01
CA ALA A 138 0.21 18.08 -11.91
C ALA A 138 -0.15 16.61 -12.14
N LEU A 139 0.83 15.73 -11.96
CA LEU A 139 0.64 14.30 -11.87
C LEU A 139 0.40 13.94 -10.40
N SER A 140 -0.75 13.38 -10.10
CA SER A 140 -1.08 12.82 -8.79
C SER A 140 -1.01 11.30 -8.88
N MET A 141 -0.27 10.67 -7.97
CA MET A 141 -0.06 9.22 -7.94
C MET A 141 -0.48 8.70 -6.58
N PHE A 142 -1.34 7.68 -6.57
CA PHE A 142 -1.82 7.02 -5.36
C PHE A 142 -1.49 5.54 -5.42
N HIS A 143 -0.84 5.01 -4.38
CA HIS A 143 -0.40 3.62 -4.35
C HIS A 143 -0.91 2.93 -3.10
N GLY A 144 -1.67 1.84 -3.25
CA GLY A 144 -1.84 0.87 -2.17
C GLY A 144 -0.65 -0.09 -2.16
N ILE A 145 0.03 -0.23 -1.02
CA ILE A 145 1.21 -1.08 -0.87
C ILE A 145 0.98 -2.11 0.24
N THR A 146 1.20 -3.37 -0.10
CA THR A 146 1.15 -4.50 0.85
C THR A 146 2.40 -5.34 0.68
N GLU A 147 3.11 -5.59 1.77
CA GLU A 147 4.32 -6.42 1.77
C GLU A 147 4.33 -7.36 2.96
N LEU A 148 4.69 -8.63 2.74
CA LEU A 148 4.90 -9.59 3.81
C LEU A 148 6.04 -10.56 3.54
N TYR A 149 6.50 -11.23 4.58
CA TYR A 149 7.27 -12.47 4.52
C TYR A 149 6.73 -13.44 5.57
N TYR A 150 7.08 -14.72 5.47
CA TYR A 150 6.50 -15.75 6.34
C TYR A 150 7.48 -16.86 6.69
N TYR A 151 7.13 -17.60 7.74
CA TYR A 151 7.77 -18.84 8.14
C TYR A 151 6.70 -19.90 8.40
N VAL A 152 6.95 -21.12 7.94
CA VAL A 152 6.16 -22.29 8.31
C VAL A 152 7.01 -23.14 9.25
N LEU A 153 6.45 -23.42 10.42
CA LEU A 153 7.07 -24.23 11.45
C LEU A 153 6.25 -25.49 11.66
N ASP A 154 6.93 -26.57 12.06
CA ASP A 154 6.31 -27.77 12.61
C ASP A 154 5.82 -27.52 14.06
N SER A 155 5.03 -28.45 14.58
CA SER A 155 4.65 -28.61 15.99
C SER A 155 5.82 -28.50 16.97
N ASP A 156 7.01 -28.98 16.61
CA ASP A 156 8.24 -28.84 17.40
C ASP A 156 8.96 -27.48 17.22
N HIS A 157 8.29 -26.49 16.62
CA HIS A 157 8.83 -25.15 16.31
C HIS A 157 10.04 -25.15 15.36
N GLN A 158 10.31 -26.23 14.64
CA GLN A 158 11.36 -26.27 13.63
C GLN A 158 10.90 -25.58 12.33
N VAL A 159 11.75 -24.73 11.75
CA VAL A 159 11.43 -24.01 10.51
C VAL A 159 11.50 -24.97 9.33
N LEU A 160 10.35 -25.28 8.75
CA LEU A 160 10.23 -26.08 7.52
C LEU A 160 10.43 -25.21 6.29
N VAL A 161 9.83 -24.02 6.29
CA VAL A 161 9.89 -23.08 5.16
C VAL A 161 10.16 -21.67 5.63
N LYS A 162 11.04 -20.98 4.90
CA LYS A 162 11.25 -19.54 5.01
C LYS A 162 10.90 -18.86 3.70
N GLY A 163 9.77 -18.18 3.70
CA GLY A 163 9.29 -17.40 2.57
C GLY A 163 10.15 -16.17 2.33
N LYS A 164 10.42 -15.87 1.06
CA LYS A 164 10.97 -14.55 0.67
C LYS A 164 9.87 -13.49 0.77
N ARG A 165 10.29 -12.22 0.77
CA ARG A 165 9.37 -11.09 0.78
C ARG A 165 8.52 -11.09 -0.49
N ILE A 166 7.21 -10.96 -0.32
CA ILE A 166 6.21 -10.79 -1.37
C ILE A 166 5.66 -9.37 -1.26
N LYS A 167 5.56 -8.68 -2.39
CA LYS A 167 5.08 -7.29 -2.49
C LYS A 167 3.99 -7.18 -3.53
N SER A 168 2.92 -6.48 -3.17
CA SER A 168 1.87 -6.05 -4.08
C SER A 168 1.78 -4.53 -4.04
N VAL A 169 1.59 -3.93 -5.21
CA VAL A 169 1.37 -2.50 -5.40
C VAL A 169 0.20 -2.32 -6.36
N THR A 170 -0.77 -1.51 -5.95
CA THR A 170 -1.93 -1.13 -6.75
C THR A 170 -1.91 0.38 -6.93
N ARG A 171 -2.01 0.86 -8.18
CA ARG A 171 -1.81 2.28 -8.54
C ARG A 171 -3.07 2.91 -9.10
N ASN A 172 -3.32 4.15 -8.72
CA ASN A 172 -4.28 5.04 -9.36
C ASN A 172 -3.62 6.39 -9.61
N ASP A 173 -3.37 6.71 -10.88
CA ASP A 173 -2.62 7.89 -11.27
C ASP A 173 -3.50 8.80 -12.14
N SER A 174 -3.45 10.11 -11.91
CA SER A 174 -4.20 11.11 -12.67
C SER A 174 -3.35 12.33 -13.00
N LEU A 175 -3.58 12.88 -14.19
CA LEU A 175 -3.00 14.14 -14.65
C LEU A 175 -4.03 15.26 -14.47
N SER A 176 -3.73 16.19 -13.58
CA SER A 176 -4.48 17.41 -13.34
C SER A 176 -3.96 18.54 -14.22
N LEU A 177 -4.88 19.16 -14.96
CA LEU A 177 -4.74 20.42 -15.69
C LEU A 177 -5.71 21.44 -15.03
N PRO A 178 -5.65 22.74 -15.37
CA PRO A 178 -6.39 23.77 -14.63
C PRO A 178 -7.90 23.56 -14.59
N PHE A 179 -8.45 22.87 -15.60
CA PHE A 179 -9.89 22.63 -15.76
C PHE A 179 -10.27 21.18 -16.02
N ILE A 180 -9.28 20.29 -16.19
CA ILE A 180 -9.51 18.91 -16.62
C ILE A 180 -8.61 17.99 -15.80
N THR A 181 -9.16 16.90 -15.28
CA THR A 181 -8.39 15.79 -14.71
C THR A 181 -8.51 14.59 -15.63
N ILE A 182 -7.38 14.05 -16.06
CA ILE A 182 -7.31 12.92 -16.99
C ILE A 182 -6.75 11.72 -16.21
N PRO A 183 -7.52 10.63 -16.04
CA PRO A 183 -6.99 9.40 -15.44
C PRO A 183 -5.92 8.81 -16.38
N ILE A 184 -4.75 8.48 -15.83
CA ILE A 184 -3.65 7.86 -16.57
C ILE A 184 -3.63 6.36 -16.33
N ASN A 185 -3.85 5.96 -15.08
CA ASN A 185 -3.91 4.57 -14.68
C ASN A 185 -5.00 4.43 -13.63
N THR A 186 -6.03 3.63 -13.91
CA THR A 186 -7.12 3.39 -12.98
C THR A 186 -7.25 1.92 -12.69
N VAL A 187 -7.40 1.58 -11.42
CA VAL A 187 -7.75 0.23 -11.01
C VAL A 187 -9.21 0.00 -11.35
N ASN A 188 -9.47 -0.75 -12.43
CA ASN A 188 -10.83 -1.19 -12.78
C ASN A 188 -11.36 -2.21 -11.79
#